data_AF-A0A918YCX9-F1
#
_entry.id   AF-A0A918YCX9-F1
#
_cell.length_a   1.000
_cell.length_b   1.000
_cell.length_c   1.000
_cell.angle_alpha   90.00
_cell.angle_beta   90.00
_cell.angle_gamma   90.00
#
_symmetry.space_group_name_H-M   'P 1'
#
loop_
_entity.id
_entity.type
_entity.pdbx_description
1 polymer ?
#
loop_
_entity_poly.entity_id
_entity_poly.type
_entity_poly.pdbx_seq_one_letter_code
_entity_poly.pdbx_strand_id
1 'polypeptide(L)'
;MSAAVRRTASALGAVAAVLLVLVAFNSFTSSSAGAAVSRPLVRSTYFTGSATVTCPSGYTATGGVGVDVQNSMYVARTEPVTNSAGKPVGWKGDIRQRVNGAAATGTVYVVCAQ
;
A
#
# COMPACT_ATOMS: atom_id res chain seq x y z
N MET A 1 -38.27 37.63 -30.28
CA MET A 1 -38.08 38.29 -28.98
C MET A 1 -38.07 37.20 -27.92
N SER A 2 -36.93 37.08 -27.25
CA SER A 2 -36.50 36.35 -26.04
C SER A 2 -37.31 35.23 -25.35
N ALA A 3 -36.51 34.26 -24.87
CA ALA A 3 -36.61 33.50 -23.60
C ALA A 3 -37.22 32.09 -23.61
N ALA A 4 -36.40 31.10 -24.00
CA ALA A 4 -36.36 29.80 -23.33
C ALA A 4 -34.94 29.21 -23.41
N VAL A 5 -34.05 29.88 -22.69
CA VAL A 5 -32.66 29.53 -22.45
C VAL A 5 -32.60 28.49 -21.31
N ARG A 6 -31.67 27.53 -21.44
CA ARG A 6 -31.19 26.56 -20.42
C ARG A 6 -32.13 25.42 -20.06
N ARG A 7 -31.89 24.25 -20.66
CA ARG A 7 -31.71 22.95 -19.98
C ARG A 7 -31.71 21.85 -21.03
N THR A 8 -30.51 21.40 -21.43
CA THR A 8 -30.17 20.02 -21.88
C THR A 8 -28.76 19.97 -22.49
N ALA A 9 -27.83 20.80 -22.00
CA ALA A 9 -26.42 20.76 -22.41
C ALA A 9 -25.55 19.93 -21.44
N SER A 10 -26.09 18.83 -20.89
CA SER A 10 -25.36 18.04 -19.86
C SER A 10 -25.33 16.54 -20.11
N ALA A 11 -25.89 16.03 -21.22
CA ALA A 11 -25.87 14.60 -21.51
C ALA A 11 -24.64 14.14 -22.32
N LEU A 12 -23.95 15.04 -23.02
CA LEU A 12 -22.83 14.68 -23.91
C LEU A 12 -21.46 14.59 -23.20
N GLY A 13 -21.30 15.20 -22.03
CA GLY A 13 -20.03 15.17 -21.29
C GLY A 13 -19.75 13.85 -20.56
N ALA A 14 -20.80 13.13 -20.15
CA ALA A 14 -20.66 11.89 -19.39
C ALA A 14 -20.23 10.71 -20.29
N VAL A 15 -20.68 10.67 -21.55
CA VAL A 15 -20.37 9.58 -22.47
C VAL A 15 -18.91 9.64 -22.94
N ALA A 16 -18.36 10.83 -23.14
CA ALA A 16 -16.94 11.02 -23.48
C ALA A 16 -16.00 10.64 -22.32
N ALA A 17 -16.39 10.89 -21.07
CA ALA A 17 -15.61 10.51 -19.89
C ALA A 17 -15.54 8.99 -19.70
N VAL A 18 -16.65 8.27 -19.96
CA VAL A 18 -16.68 6.79 -19.88
C VAL A 18 -15.81 6.14 -20.97
N LEU A 19 -15.78 6.71 -22.17
CA LEU A 19 -14.93 6.23 -23.27
C LEU A 19 -13.42 6.44 -23.01
N LEU A 20 -13.04 7.56 -22.38
CA LEU A 20 -11.64 7.80 -21.97
C LEU A 20 -11.17 6.82 -20.88
N VAL A 21 -12.06 6.45 -19.97
CA VAL A 21 -11.79 5.46 -18.92
C VAL A 21 -11.59 4.06 -19.53
N LEU A 22 -12.38 3.68 -20.55
CA LEU A 22 -12.20 2.40 -21.27
C LEU A 22 -10.87 2.31 -22.04
N VAL A 23 -10.38 3.41 -22.64
CA VAL A 23 -9.07 3.43 -23.31
C VAL A 23 -7.92 3.31 -22.29
N ALA A 24 -8.06 3.88 -21.08
CA ALA A 24 -7.09 3.69 -20.01
C ALA A 24 -7.07 2.25 -19.46
N PHE A 25 -8.22 1.57 -19.42
CA PHE A 25 -8.30 0.16 -19.02
C PHE A 25 -7.88 -0.81 -20.14
N ASN A 26 -8.01 -0.44 -21.42
CA ASN A 26 -7.50 -1.27 -22.52
C ASN A 26 -5.97 -1.28 -22.62
N SER A 27 -5.29 -0.31 -22.00
CA SER A 27 -3.83 -0.34 -21.82
C SER A 27 -3.37 -1.40 -20.81
N PHE A 28 -4.28 -2.04 -20.07
CA PHE A 28 -3.96 -3.15 -19.16
C PHE A 28 -3.93 -4.52 -19.84
N THR A 29 -4.25 -4.62 -21.14
CA THR A 29 -4.13 -5.89 -21.87
C THR A 29 -2.74 -6.02 -22.50
N SER A 30 -1.93 -6.81 -21.82
CA SER A 30 -0.92 -7.71 -22.40
C SER A 30 0.30 -7.08 -23.08
N SER A 31 1.18 -6.49 -22.27
CA SER A 31 2.61 -6.60 -22.53
C SER A 31 3.10 -7.97 -22.04
N SER A 32 2.80 -9.05 -22.78
CA SER A 32 3.54 -10.31 -22.63
C SER A 32 4.82 -10.24 -23.46
N ALA A 33 5.67 -9.26 -23.17
CA ALA A 33 7.10 -9.49 -23.32
C ALA A 33 7.42 -10.54 -22.25
N GLY A 34 8.19 -11.58 -22.59
CA GLY A 34 8.66 -12.59 -21.65
C GLY A 34 9.63 -12.01 -20.62
N ALA A 35 9.21 -10.99 -19.87
CA ALA A 35 9.87 -10.51 -18.68
C ALA A 35 9.74 -11.62 -17.65
N ALA A 36 10.87 -12.10 -17.13
CA ALA A 36 10.86 -12.84 -15.89
C ALA A 36 10.02 -12.03 -14.89
N VAL A 37 8.81 -12.50 -14.57
CA VAL A 37 7.94 -11.79 -13.65
C VAL A 37 8.70 -11.82 -12.33
N SER A 38 9.33 -10.69 -11.97
CA SER A 38 9.94 -10.55 -10.66
C SER A 38 8.78 -10.61 -9.67
N ARG A 39 8.62 -11.79 -9.05
CA ARG A 39 7.47 -12.06 -8.18
C ARG A 39 7.72 -11.30 -6.88
N PRO A 40 6.76 -10.49 -6.41
CA PRO A 40 6.91 -9.85 -5.11
C PRO A 40 7.04 -10.94 -4.02
N LEU A 41 8.02 -10.78 -3.15
CA LEU A 41 8.24 -11.66 -2.00
C LEU A 41 7.60 -11.01 -0.77
N VAL A 42 6.80 -11.76 -0.02
CA VAL A 42 6.27 -11.29 1.27
C VAL A 42 7.07 -11.94 2.39
N ARG A 43 7.56 -11.12 3.33
CA ARG A 43 8.17 -11.58 4.58
C ARG A 43 7.38 -11.01 5.74
N SER A 44 7.22 -11.79 6.80
CA SER A 44 6.58 -11.33 8.02
C SER A 44 7.20 -12.02 9.24
N THR A 45 7.04 -11.37 10.39
CA THR A 45 7.47 -11.90 11.68
C THR A 45 6.41 -11.54 12.72
N TYR A 46 5.99 -12.54 13.49
CA TYR A 46 5.23 -12.34 14.72
C TYR A 46 6.18 -11.92 15.84
N PHE A 47 5.79 -10.91 16.63
CA PHE A 47 6.68 -10.30 17.62
C PHE A 47 5.92 -9.72 18.80
N THR A 48 6.66 -9.47 19.89
CA THR A 48 6.21 -8.71 21.06
C THR A 48 7.05 -7.44 21.19
N GLY A 49 6.41 -6.29 21.35
CA GLY A 49 7.11 -5.02 21.52
C GLY A 49 7.56 -4.45 20.19
N SER A 50 8.84 -4.57 19.84
CA SER A 50 9.40 -4.00 18.60
C SER A 50 10.07 -5.07 17.73
N ALA A 51 9.89 -4.98 16.41
CA ALA A 51 10.57 -5.86 15.47
C ALA A 51 10.85 -5.16 14.13
N THR A 52 11.78 -5.73 13.40
CA THR A 52 12.17 -5.28 12.05
C THR A 52 12.21 -6.47 11.12
N VAL A 53 11.66 -6.32 9.92
CA VAL A 53 11.76 -7.30 8.83
C VAL A 53 12.32 -6.61 7.60
N THR A 54 13.38 -7.15 7.03
CA THR A 54 14.07 -6.62 5.85
C THR A 54 13.83 -7.48 4.62
N CYS A 55 13.88 -6.86 3.45
CA CYS A 55 13.90 -7.56 2.18
C CYS A 55 15.31 -8.06 1.84
N PRO A 56 15.44 -9.06 0.94
CA PRO A 56 16.73 -9.41 0.35
C PRO A 56 17.36 -8.21 -0.37
N SER A 57 18.67 -8.28 -0.61
CA SER A 57 19.38 -7.25 -1.37
C SER A 57 18.80 -7.09 -2.79
N GLY A 58 18.80 -5.86 -3.29
CA GLY A 58 18.22 -5.52 -4.59
C GLY A 58 16.72 -5.21 -4.57
N TYR A 59 15.99 -5.60 -3.52
CA TYR A 59 14.56 -5.33 -3.41
C TYR A 59 14.27 -3.95 -2.80
N THR A 60 13.06 -3.45 -3.06
CA THR A 60 12.42 -2.31 -2.42
C THR A 60 11.33 -2.82 -1.49
N ALA A 61 11.26 -2.29 -0.28
CA ALA A 61 10.29 -2.68 0.71
C ALA A 61 9.05 -1.75 0.71
N THR A 62 7.88 -2.33 0.84
CA THR A 62 6.66 -1.65 1.31
C THR A 62 6.03 -2.53 2.37
N GLY A 63 5.68 -1.99 3.53
CA GLY A 63 5.27 -2.83 4.66
C GLY A 63 4.31 -2.15 5.61
N GLY A 64 4.09 -2.84 6.72
CA GLY A 64 3.18 -2.38 7.76
C GLY A 64 3.24 -3.26 9.00
N VAL A 65 2.39 -2.91 9.96
CA VAL A 65 2.29 -3.57 11.26
C VAL A 65 0.81 -3.76 11.58
N GLY A 66 0.46 -4.97 12.01
CA GLY A 66 -0.86 -5.32 12.54
C GLY A 66 -0.76 -5.74 14.00
N VAL A 67 -1.81 -5.47 14.77
CA VAL A 67 -1.94 -5.87 16.18
C VAL A 67 -2.92 -7.04 16.30
N ASP A 68 -2.72 -7.92 17.28
CA ASP A 68 -3.60 -9.09 17.45
C ASP A 68 -4.99 -8.71 17.98
N VAL A 69 -5.03 -7.76 18.93
CA VAL A 69 -6.27 -7.33 19.59
C VAL A 69 -6.43 -5.82 19.47
N GLN A 70 -7.15 -5.37 18.45
CA GLN A 70 -7.29 -3.95 18.09
C GLN A 70 -7.82 -3.04 19.21
N ASN A 71 -8.68 -3.58 20.08
CA ASN A 71 -9.28 -2.81 21.18
C ASN A 71 -8.39 -2.70 22.44
N SER A 72 -7.34 -3.52 22.54
CA SER A 72 -6.43 -3.56 23.70
C SER A 72 -5.01 -3.13 23.37
N MET A 73 -4.66 -3.07 22.07
CA MET A 73 -3.32 -2.82 21.57
C MET A 73 -3.34 -1.72 20.51
N TYR A 74 -2.19 -1.10 20.26
CA TYR A 74 -2.00 -0.13 19.18
C TYR A 74 -0.59 -0.18 18.61
N VAL A 75 -0.47 0.18 17.33
CA VAL A 75 0.83 0.37 16.69
C VAL A 75 1.39 1.72 17.16
N ALA A 76 2.40 1.67 18.02
CA ALA A 76 3.07 2.87 18.52
C ALA A 76 4.04 3.44 17.48
N ARG A 77 4.60 2.59 16.63
CA ARG A 77 5.47 3.01 15.52
C ARG A 77 5.37 2.05 14.34
N THR A 78 5.35 2.61 13.14
CA THR A 78 5.47 1.88 11.88
C THR A 78 6.23 2.76 10.91
N GLU A 79 7.43 2.32 10.49
CA GLU A 79 8.30 3.13 9.64
C GLU A 79 9.14 2.25 8.70
N PRO A 80 9.44 2.73 7.48
CA PRO A 80 10.37 2.04 6.60
C PRO A 80 11.79 2.06 7.20
N VAL A 81 12.49 0.95 7.03
CA VAL A 81 13.94 0.89 7.23
C VAL A 81 14.61 1.24 5.91
N THR A 82 15.43 2.30 5.89
CA THR A 82 16.07 2.78 4.67
C THR A 82 17.55 2.40 4.60
N ASN A 83 18.07 2.19 3.40
CA ASN A 83 19.51 2.12 3.18
C ASN A 83 20.13 3.53 3.18
N SER A 84 21.45 3.62 2.91
CA SER A 84 22.18 4.89 2.84
C SER A 84 21.70 5.87 1.76
N ALA A 85 20.99 5.38 0.74
CA ALA A 85 20.39 6.19 -0.31
C ALA A 85 18.95 6.62 0.01
N GLY A 86 18.43 6.32 1.20
CA GLY A 86 17.05 6.63 1.59
C GLY A 86 16.00 5.68 1.00
N LYS A 87 16.41 4.62 0.29
CA LYS A 87 15.49 3.65 -0.30
C LYS A 87 14.94 2.71 0.80
N PRO A 88 13.62 2.48 0.90
CA PRO A 88 13.06 1.48 1.80
C PRO A 88 13.54 0.06 1.45
N VAL A 89 14.16 -0.61 2.41
CA VAL A 89 14.68 -1.99 2.32
C VAL A 89 14.11 -2.91 3.41
N GLY A 90 13.29 -2.38 4.30
CA GLY A 90 12.55 -3.16 5.29
C GLY A 90 11.45 -2.34 5.94
N TRP A 91 10.81 -2.94 6.93
CA TRP A 91 9.81 -2.28 7.75
C TRP A 91 10.08 -2.58 9.22
N LYS A 92 9.87 -1.56 10.06
CA LYS A 92 9.98 -1.66 11.51
C LYS A 92 8.64 -1.37 12.15
N GLY A 93 8.30 -2.14 13.17
CA GLY A 93 7.09 -1.99 13.97
C GLY A 93 7.37 -1.92 15.45
N ASP A 94 6.51 -1.20 16.17
CA ASP A 94 6.40 -1.21 17.63
C ASP A 94 4.93 -1.26 18.02
N ILE A 95 4.57 -2.21 18.90
CA ILE A 95 3.20 -2.43 19.36
C ILE A 95 3.18 -2.36 20.90
N ARG A 96 2.19 -1.63 21.41
CA ARG A 96 1.99 -1.42 22.85
C ARG A 96 0.56 -1.71 23.28
N GLN A 97 0.41 -2.11 24.55
CA GLN A 97 -0.87 -2.23 25.22
C GLN A 97 -1.45 -0.85 25.51
N ARG A 98 -2.74 -0.65 25.26
CA ARG A 98 -3.44 0.62 25.55
C ARG A 98 -3.55 0.91 27.04
N VAL A 99 -3.64 -0.13 27.87
CA VAL A 99 -3.94 -0.01 29.30
C VAL A 99 -2.76 0.52 30.13
N ASN A 100 -1.53 0.21 29.75
CA ASN A 100 -0.32 0.50 30.54
C ASN A 100 0.93 0.80 29.70
N GLY A 101 0.84 0.81 28.37
CA GLY A 101 2.00 1.01 27.48
C GLY A 101 3.00 -0.15 27.46
N ALA A 102 2.69 -1.32 28.04
CA ALA A 102 3.57 -2.48 27.99
C ALA A 102 3.73 -3.00 26.55
N ALA A 103 4.78 -3.78 26.30
CA ALA A 103 4.97 -4.44 25.01
C ALA A 103 3.77 -5.36 24.70
N ALA A 104 3.22 -5.22 23.49
CA ALA A 104 2.10 -6.03 23.00
C ALA A 104 2.51 -6.81 21.75
N THR A 105 1.64 -7.70 21.31
CA THR A 105 1.92 -8.65 20.24
C THR A 105 1.25 -8.28 18.92
N GLY A 106 1.86 -8.74 17.84
CA GLY A 106 1.31 -8.62 16.51
C GLY A 106 2.28 -9.06 15.43
N THR A 107 2.03 -8.60 14.21
CA THR A 107 2.79 -9.00 13.03
C THR A 107 3.33 -7.79 12.30
N VAL A 108 4.63 -7.77 12.04
CA VAL A 108 5.25 -6.85 11.09
C VAL A 108 5.43 -7.59 9.78
N TYR A 109 5.08 -6.94 8.67
CA TYR A 109 5.20 -7.54 7.35
C TYR A 109 5.83 -6.56 6.36
N VAL A 110 6.45 -7.12 5.33
CA VAL A 110 7.03 -6.38 4.22
C VAL A 110 6.80 -7.15 2.92
N VAL A 111 6.38 -6.41 1.90
CA VAL A 111 6.33 -6.81 0.51
C VAL A 111 7.58 -6.27 -0.17
N CYS A 112 8.35 -7.18 -0.75
CA CYS A 112 9.61 -6.93 -1.42
C CYS A 112 9.39 -7.00 -2.93
N ALA A 113 9.63 -5.90 -3.63
CA ALA A 113 9.57 -5.82 -5.10
C ALA A 113 10.93 -5.40 -5.65
N GLN A 114 11.38 -6.03 -6.74
CA GLN A 114 12.71 -5.81 -7.33
C GLN A 114 12.68 -4.71 -8.39
#